data_AF-A0AAE0TCJ6-F1
#
_entry.id   AF-A0AAE0TCJ6-F1
#
_cell.length_a   1.000
_cell.length_b   1.000
_cell.length_c   1.000
_cell.angle_alpha   90.00
_cell.angle_beta   90.00
_cell.angle_gamma   90.00
#
_symmetry.space_group_name_H-M   'P 1'
#
loop_
_entity.id
_entity.type
_entity.pdbx_description
1 polymer ?
#
loop_
_entity_poly.entity_id
_entity_poly.type
_entity_poly.pdbx_seq_one_letter_code
_entity_poly.pdbx_strand_id
1 'polypeptide(L)'
;MACVGQQTVEGKRIPFGFHHRTLPHFIKDDYSLVSRGFVENSFVAGLTPSEFFFHTMAGRDGLIDTYMKTAETGYIRHCLIKAMESVMVKYDGTVRNQAEQLIQLRYGEDGLDAVLVEFQTMPTLKPSNQAFEKNFKFDAYNERQLRRCLTEDIIKDMLGDHHTLQELEKEWDQLKDDREALRQIFPSGDSKIVLPCNLQRMIWNARKIFRIDRYKPTDIHPLKIVEGVKELCKKLVVVPGEDRLSIQANENATLLMKILIRSTLCSKRVIDEFRLSAESF
;
A
#
# COMPACT_ATOMS: atom_id res chain seq x y z
N MET A 1 12.18 10.65 -35.95
CA MET A 1 13.57 10.52 -36.44
C MET A 1 13.96 9.09 -36.88
N ALA A 2 13.10 8.06 -36.70
CA ALA A 2 13.39 6.69 -37.15
C ALA A 2 12.27 6.13 -38.06
N CYS A 3 11.26 5.45 -37.55
CA CYS A 3 10.10 4.93 -38.31
C CYS A 3 8.79 5.08 -37.51
N VAL A 4 7.63 4.94 -38.15
CA VAL A 4 6.31 4.89 -37.46
C VAL A 4 6.04 3.49 -36.89
N GLY A 5 6.45 2.43 -37.59
CA GLY A 5 6.33 1.05 -37.14
C GLY A 5 5.03 0.35 -37.54
N GLN A 6 4.77 -0.80 -36.92
CA GLN A 6 3.67 -1.70 -37.30
C GLN A 6 2.30 -1.10 -36.97
N GLN A 7 1.43 -1.00 -37.98
CA GLN A 7 0.02 -0.66 -37.80
C GLN A 7 -0.80 -1.91 -37.51
N THR A 8 -1.73 -1.79 -36.57
CA THR A 8 -2.62 -2.88 -36.16
C THR A 8 -4.07 -2.43 -36.21
N VAL A 9 -4.95 -3.35 -36.58
CA VAL A 9 -6.42 -3.17 -36.56
C VAL A 9 -6.98 -4.31 -35.72
N GLU A 10 -7.79 -3.99 -34.71
CA GLU A 10 -8.34 -4.98 -33.77
C GLU A 10 -7.26 -5.89 -33.14
N GLY A 11 -6.08 -5.34 -32.85
CA GLY A 11 -4.95 -6.07 -32.24
C GLY A 11 -4.23 -7.05 -33.17
N LYS A 12 -4.60 -7.12 -34.45
CA LYS A 12 -3.94 -7.96 -35.48
C LYS A 12 -3.23 -7.09 -36.52
N ARG A 13 -2.29 -7.70 -37.26
CA ARG A 13 -1.75 -7.10 -38.49
C ARG A 13 -2.86 -6.94 -39.53
N ILE A 14 -2.67 -6.04 -40.48
CA ILE A 14 -3.70 -5.70 -41.46
C ILE A 14 -4.17 -6.96 -42.21
N PRO A 15 -5.48 -7.27 -42.15
CA PRO A 15 -6.04 -8.46 -42.78
C PRO A 15 -6.09 -8.30 -44.30
N PHE A 16 -6.22 -9.41 -45.02
CA PHE A 16 -6.47 -9.36 -46.45
C PHE A 16 -7.90 -8.90 -46.72
N GLY A 17 -8.06 -7.62 -47.06
CA GLY A 17 -9.36 -7.04 -47.43
C GLY A 17 -9.77 -7.35 -48.89
N PHE A 18 -8.81 -7.70 -49.74
CA PHE A 18 -9.05 -8.17 -51.12
C PHE A 18 -8.72 -9.65 -51.24
N HIS A 19 -9.02 -10.24 -52.41
CA HIS A 19 -8.75 -11.65 -52.71
C HIS A 19 -7.25 -12.00 -52.52
N HIS A 20 -6.94 -12.54 -51.34
CA HIS A 20 -5.59 -12.91 -50.89
C HIS A 20 -4.56 -11.77 -50.88
N ARG A 21 -4.96 -10.51 -50.66
CA ARG A 21 -4.04 -9.36 -50.56
C ARG A 21 -4.62 -8.18 -49.78
N THR A 22 -3.78 -7.25 -49.34
CA THR A 22 -4.19 -6.05 -48.60
C THR A 22 -4.54 -4.86 -49.49
N LEU A 23 -3.77 -4.60 -50.56
CA LEU A 23 -4.04 -3.58 -51.58
C LEU A 23 -3.80 -4.15 -52.99
N PRO A 24 -4.41 -3.59 -54.05
CA PRO A 24 -4.19 -4.05 -55.43
C PRO A 24 -2.74 -3.89 -55.92
N HIS A 25 -1.95 -3.05 -55.24
CA HIS A 25 -0.53 -2.83 -55.50
C HIS A 25 0.38 -3.96 -54.98
N PHE A 26 -0.13 -4.84 -54.12
CA PHE A 26 0.61 -6.01 -53.62
C PHE A 26 0.22 -7.28 -54.40
N ILE A 27 1.18 -8.20 -54.49
CA ILE A 27 1.00 -9.52 -55.09
C ILE A 27 0.09 -10.36 -54.17
N LYS A 28 -0.61 -11.34 -54.75
CA LYS A 28 -1.43 -12.28 -53.97
C LYS A 28 -0.54 -13.09 -53.02
N ASP A 29 -1.08 -13.39 -51.84
CA ASP A 29 -0.44 -14.16 -50.78
C ASP A 29 0.89 -13.55 -50.29
N ASP A 30 1.03 -12.22 -50.36
CA ASP A 30 2.17 -11.52 -49.77
C ASP A 30 1.99 -11.35 -48.25
N TYR A 31 2.96 -11.84 -47.49
CA TYR A 31 3.03 -11.74 -46.03
C TYR A 31 4.16 -10.83 -45.55
N SER A 32 4.76 -10.06 -46.46
CA SER A 32 5.79 -9.06 -46.16
C SER A 32 5.33 -8.05 -45.10
N LEU A 33 6.29 -7.46 -44.38
CA LEU A 33 5.99 -6.47 -43.34
C LEU A 33 5.24 -5.27 -43.92
N VAL A 34 5.68 -4.77 -45.07
CA VAL A 34 5.07 -3.62 -45.78
C VAL A 34 3.64 -3.93 -46.22
N SER A 35 3.39 -5.10 -46.83
CA SER A 35 2.03 -5.49 -47.25
C SER A 35 1.08 -5.66 -46.06
N ARG A 36 1.62 -6.00 -44.87
CA ARG A 36 0.87 -6.20 -43.63
C ARG A 36 0.83 -4.97 -42.71
N GLY A 37 1.18 -3.80 -43.21
CA GLY A 37 0.99 -2.53 -42.50
C GLY A 37 2.17 -2.05 -41.68
N PHE A 38 3.39 -2.55 -41.91
CA PHE A 38 4.59 -1.94 -41.34
C PHE A 38 4.95 -0.66 -42.09
N VAL A 39 5.05 0.45 -41.35
CA VAL A 39 5.43 1.75 -41.88
C VAL A 39 6.89 2.02 -41.54
N GLU A 40 7.74 1.92 -42.55
CA GLU A 40 9.20 2.07 -42.41
C GLU A 40 9.58 3.55 -42.34
N ASN A 41 8.87 4.40 -43.07
CA ASN A 41 9.15 5.83 -43.09
C ASN A 41 8.73 6.53 -41.79
N SER A 42 9.31 7.70 -41.55
CA SER A 42 8.90 8.59 -40.45
C SER A 42 8.02 9.73 -40.96
N PHE A 43 7.21 10.32 -40.07
CA PHE A 43 6.39 11.49 -40.43
C PHE A 43 7.19 12.68 -40.98
N VAL A 44 8.49 12.78 -40.65
CA VAL A 44 9.39 13.83 -41.18
C VAL A 44 9.77 13.56 -42.63
N ALA A 45 10.03 12.30 -42.98
CA ALA A 45 10.38 11.90 -44.35
C ALA A 45 9.14 11.85 -45.27
N GLY A 46 7.94 11.79 -44.69
CA GLY A 46 6.69 11.56 -45.39
C GLY A 46 6.37 10.07 -45.53
N LEU A 47 5.10 9.76 -45.74
CA LEU A 47 4.61 8.39 -45.88
C LEU A 47 4.31 8.07 -47.34
N THR A 48 4.64 6.87 -47.79
CA THR A 48 4.17 6.39 -49.10
C THR A 48 2.65 6.23 -49.09
N PRO A 49 1.97 6.22 -50.24
CA PRO A 49 0.51 6.10 -50.29
C PRO A 49 -0.05 4.85 -49.58
N SER A 50 0.66 3.73 -49.65
CA SER A 50 0.27 2.48 -48.97
C SER A 50 0.44 2.59 -47.45
N GLU A 51 1.55 3.17 -47.00
CA GLU A 51 1.81 3.42 -45.57
C GLU A 51 0.80 4.42 -44.99
N PHE A 52 0.48 5.49 -45.72
CA PHE A 52 -0.52 6.47 -45.33
C PHE A 52 -1.91 5.84 -45.23
N PHE A 53 -2.29 4.97 -46.16
CA PHE A 53 -3.55 4.23 -46.11
C PHE A 53 -3.62 3.31 -44.89
N PHE A 54 -2.56 2.55 -44.61
CA PHE A 54 -2.51 1.67 -43.45
C PHE A 54 -2.49 2.43 -42.13
N HIS A 55 -1.80 3.56 -42.07
CA HIS A 55 -1.80 4.44 -40.92
C HIS A 55 -3.19 5.06 -40.66
N THR A 56 -3.86 5.55 -41.71
CA THR A 56 -5.23 6.10 -41.59
C THR A 56 -6.25 5.03 -41.22
N MET A 57 -6.08 3.78 -41.67
CA MET A 57 -6.92 2.66 -41.26
C MET A 57 -6.84 2.40 -39.74
N ALA A 58 -5.63 2.33 -39.19
CA ALA A 58 -5.43 2.19 -37.74
C ALA A 58 -5.92 3.43 -36.97
N GLY A 59 -5.68 4.63 -37.51
CA GLY A 59 -6.20 5.87 -36.92
C GLY A 59 -7.72 5.91 -36.84
N ARG A 60 -8.41 5.44 -37.89
CA ARG A 60 -9.87 5.33 -37.92
C ARG A 60 -10.39 4.34 -36.87
N ASP A 61 -9.73 3.21 -36.70
CA ASP A 61 -10.07 2.21 -35.68
C ASP A 61 -10.02 2.83 -34.26
N GLY A 62 -8.93 3.54 -33.95
CA GLY A 62 -8.79 4.24 -32.66
C GLY A 62 -9.82 5.38 -32.44
N LEU A 63 -10.18 6.11 -33.51
CA LEU A 63 -11.22 7.14 -33.42
C LEU A 63 -12.61 6.54 -33.15
N ILE A 64 -12.94 5.43 -33.81
CA ILE A 64 -14.19 4.71 -33.59
C ILE A 64 -14.24 4.16 -32.17
N ASP A 65 -13.17 3.51 -31.70
CA ASP A 65 -13.08 2.98 -30.33
C ASP A 65 -13.26 4.07 -29.27
N THR A 66 -12.61 5.23 -29.46
CA THR A 66 -12.77 6.37 -28.55
C THR A 66 -14.22 6.88 -28.52
N TYR A 67 -14.86 6.98 -29.69
CA TYR A 67 -16.25 7.41 -29.81
C TYR A 67 -17.20 6.42 -29.12
N MET A 68 -17.03 5.12 -29.35
CA MET A 68 -17.86 4.08 -28.73
C MET A 68 -17.67 4.02 -27.21
N LYS A 69 -16.42 4.06 -26.72
CA LYS A 69 -16.11 4.06 -25.28
C LYS A 69 -16.68 5.26 -24.55
N THR A 70 -16.75 6.42 -25.20
CA THR A 70 -17.31 7.64 -24.59
C THR A 70 -18.79 7.46 -24.25
N ALA A 71 -19.58 6.87 -25.16
CA ALA A 71 -20.99 6.61 -24.91
C ALA A 71 -21.21 5.57 -23.81
N GLU A 72 -20.45 4.47 -23.84
CA GLU A 72 -20.57 3.37 -22.88
C GLU A 72 -20.15 3.78 -21.47
N THR A 73 -18.99 4.44 -21.33
CA THR A 73 -18.47 4.85 -20.01
C THR A 73 -19.39 5.86 -19.32
N GLY A 74 -19.99 6.78 -20.08
CA GLY A 74 -20.99 7.72 -19.57
C GLY A 74 -22.26 7.02 -19.08
N TYR A 75 -22.77 6.06 -19.85
CA TYR A 75 -23.94 5.28 -19.47
C TYR A 75 -23.68 4.43 -18.21
N ILE A 76 -22.56 3.70 -18.17
CA ILE A 76 -22.16 2.89 -17.00
C ILE A 76 -22.03 3.78 -15.76
N ARG A 77 -21.38 4.95 -15.90
CA ARG A 77 -21.27 5.93 -14.80
C ARG A 77 -22.63 6.36 -14.29
N HIS A 78 -23.57 6.69 -15.17
CA HIS A 78 -24.92 7.10 -14.76
C HIS A 78 -25.65 5.97 -14.02
N CYS A 79 -25.59 4.74 -14.53
CA CYS A 79 -26.17 3.57 -13.87
C CYS A 79 -25.57 3.34 -12.47
N LEU A 80 -24.24 3.45 -12.32
CA LEU A 80 -23.56 3.31 -11.02
C LEU A 80 -23.95 4.42 -10.04
N ILE A 81 -24.00 5.67 -10.50
CA ILE A 81 -24.43 6.80 -9.67
C ILE A 81 -25.87 6.56 -9.19
N LYS A 82 -26.80 6.22 -10.09
CA LYS A 82 -28.20 5.96 -9.73
C LYS A 82 -28.40 4.76 -8.81
N ALA A 83 -27.58 3.71 -8.96
CA ALA A 83 -27.62 2.57 -8.06
C ALA A 83 -27.13 2.92 -6.64
N MET A 84 -26.14 3.81 -6.52
CA MET A 84 -25.47 4.11 -5.24
C MET A 84 -25.87 5.45 -4.60
N GLU A 85 -26.69 6.29 -5.26
CA GLU A 85 -27.01 7.66 -4.78
C GLU A 85 -27.71 7.70 -3.41
N SER A 86 -28.39 6.63 -3.03
CA SER A 86 -29.09 6.54 -1.74
C SER A 86 -28.23 6.06 -0.58
N VAL A 87 -27.00 5.60 -0.86
CA VAL A 87 -26.10 5.01 0.14
C VAL A 87 -25.36 6.11 0.87
N MET A 88 -25.48 6.15 2.19
CA MET A 88 -24.81 7.17 3.02
C MET A 88 -24.37 6.62 4.38
N VAL A 89 -23.34 7.24 4.94
CA VAL A 89 -22.89 6.99 6.32
C VAL A 89 -23.84 7.70 7.28
N LYS A 90 -24.36 6.98 8.27
CA LYS A 90 -25.23 7.52 9.33
C LYS A 90 -24.41 7.94 10.55
N TYR A 91 -25.01 8.66 11.50
CA TYR A 91 -24.34 9.16 12.70
C TYR A 91 -23.75 8.06 13.60
N ASP A 92 -24.30 6.86 13.53
CA ASP A 92 -23.75 5.68 14.21
C ASP A 92 -22.50 5.11 13.52
N GLY A 93 -22.12 5.67 12.36
CA GLY A 93 -21.02 5.29 11.48
C GLY A 93 -21.26 4.00 10.67
N THR A 94 -22.50 3.53 10.62
CA THR A 94 -22.93 2.45 9.70
C THR A 94 -23.27 3.02 8.32
N VAL A 95 -23.14 2.19 7.29
CA VAL A 95 -23.52 2.55 5.92
C VAL A 95 -24.89 1.97 5.61
N ARG A 96 -25.87 2.83 5.31
CA ARG A 96 -27.26 2.42 5.03
C ARG A 96 -27.80 3.06 3.76
N ASN A 97 -28.80 2.42 3.16
CA ASN A 97 -29.57 3.00 2.05
C ASN A 97 -30.74 3.87 2.56
N GLN A 98 -31.53 4.40 1.63
CA GLN A 98 -32.76 5.17 1.92
C GLN A 98 -33.85 4.39 2.65
N ALA A 99 -33.88 3.06 2.52
CA ALA A 99 -34.83 2.18 3.22
C ALA A 99 -34.29 1.72 4.59
N GLU A 100 -33.23 2.37 5.08
CA GLU A 100 -32.51 2.06 6.33
C GLU A 100 -31.93 0.63 6.40
N GLN A 101 -31.81 -0.05 5.27
CA GLN A 101 -31.16 -1.35 5.20
C GLN A 101 -29.66 -1.16 5.37
N LEU A 102 -29.08 -1.97 6.28
CA LEU A 102 -27.66 -1.99 6.57
C LEU A 102 -26.89 -2.62 5.41
N ILE A 103 -25.90 -1.89 4.88
CA ILE A 103 -25.00 -2.36 3.81
C ILE A 103 -23.65 -2.75 4.41
N GLN A 104 -23.05 -1.86 5.22
CA GLN A 104 -21.79 -2.11 5.92
C GLN A 104 -21.90 -1.67 7.38
N LEU A 105 -21.27 -2.42 8.28
CA LEU A 105 -21.18 -2.07 9.70
C LEU A 105 -20.32 -0.83 9.92
N ARG A 106 -19.25 -0.68 9.14
CA ARG A 106 -18.38 0.49 9.12
C ARG A 106 -17.99 0.81 7.68
N TYR A 107 -17.93 2.09 7.37
CA TYR A 107 -17.44 2.56 6.07
C TYR A 107 -16.04 2.02 5.80
N GLY A 108 -15.83 1.34 4.67
CA GLY A 108 -14.52 0.79 4.33
C GLY A 108 -14.01 -0.32 5.26
N GLU A 109 -14.87 -0.89 6.11
CA GLU A 109 -14.55 -1.87 7.17
C GLU A 109 -13.60 -1.37 8.28
N ASP A 110 -13.04 -0.16 8.15
CA ASP A 110 -12.15 0.49 9.12
C ASP A 110 -12.72 1.79 9.70
N GLY A 111 -13.76 2.35 9.09
CA GLY A 111 -14.39 3.60 9.50
C GLY A 111 -13.57 4.85 9.17
N LEU A 112 -12.60 4.76 8.26
CA LEU A 112 -11.67 5.84 7.96
C LEU A 112 -11.99 6.56 6.65
N ASP A 113 -11.65 7.84 6.59
CA ASP A 113 -11.78 8.64 5.36
C ASP A 113 -10.65 8.31 4.37
N ALA A 114 -11.02 8.02 3.12
CA ALA A 114 -10.11 7.70 2.04
C ALA A 114 -9.18 8.87 1.65
N VAL A 115 -9.50 10.12 2.05
CA VAL A 115 -8.61 11.27 1.80
C VAL A 115 -7.37 11.27 2.71
N LEU A 116 -7.47 10.65 3.89
CA LEU A 116 -6.42 10.69 4.92
C LEU A 116 -5.51 9.46 4.93
N VAL A 117 -5.75 8.49 4.04
CA VAL A 117 -4.96 7.26 3.94
C VAL A 117 -3.81 7.41 2.95
N GLU A 118 -2.68 6.76 3.25
CA GLU A 118 -1.49 6.77 2.40
C GLU A 118 -0.94 5.35 2.20
N PHE A 119 -0.17 5.16 1.12
CA PHE A 119 0.57 3.91 0.91
C PHE A 119 1.70 3.79 1.92
N GLN A 120 1.68 2.71 2.69
CA GLN A 120 2.66 2.35 3.69
C GLN A 120 3.15 0.92 3.49
N THR A 121 4.23 0.54 4.18
CA THR A 121 4.80 -0.80 4.08
C THR A 121 4.82 -1.49 5.43
N MET A 122 4.32 -2.73 5.49
CA MET A 122 4.41 -3.57 6.67
C MET A 122 5.82 -4.16 6.81
N PRO A 123 6.58 -3.81 7.85
CA PRO A 123 7.97 -4.21 7.98
C PRO A 123 8.13 -5.68 8.41
N THR A 124 7.08 -6.32 8.95
CA THR A 124 7.11 -7.69 9.52
C THR A 124 6.77 -8.80 8.53
N LEU A 125 6.10 -8.48 7.41
CA LEU A 125 5.54 -9.49 6.50
C LEU A 125 6.63 -10.22 5.69
N LYS A 126 7.51 -9.44 5.04
CA LYS A 126 8.53 -9.94 4.09
C LYS A 126 9.78 -10.62 4.69
N PRO A 127 10.35 -10.19 5.83
CA PRO A 127 11.59 -10.76 6.33
C PRO A 127 11.51 -12.28 6.57
N SER A 128 12.65 -12.98 6.45
CA SER A 128 12.78 -14.38 6.89
C SER A 128 12.65 -14.47 8.42
N ASN A 129 12.43 -15.67 8.97
CA ASN A 129 12.33 -15.84 10.42
C ASN A 129 13.58 -15.36 11.16
N GLN A 130 14.77 -15.65 10.63
CA GLN A 130 16.03 -15.19 11.21
C GLN A 130 16.20 -13.66 11.10
N ALA A 131 15.85 -13.07 9.96
CA ALA A 131 15.90 -11.62 9.79
C ALA A 131 14.88 -10.89 10.68
N PHE A 132 13.71 -11.49 10.89
CA PHE A 132 12.69 -10.98 11.79
C PHE A 132 13.18 -10.98 13.24
N GLU A 133 13.73 -12.10 13.72
CA GLU A 133 14.31 -12.15 15.07
C GLU A 133 15.43 -11.12 15.24
N LYS A 134 16.34 -11.05 14.27
CA LYS A 134 17.44 -10.08 14.30
C LYS A 134 16.97 -8.62 14.32
N ASN A 135 15.88 -8.27 13.64
CA ASN A 135 15.44 -6.88 13.51
C ASN A 135 14.48 -6.43 14.62
N PHE A 136 13.69 -7.35 15.19
CA PHE A 136 12.58 -7.01 16.10
C PHE A 136 12.76 -7.54 17.53
N LYS A 137 13.48 -8.64 17.76
CA LYS A 137 13.70 -9.17 19.12
C LYS A 137 14.70 -8.31 19.87
N PHE A 138 14.32 -7.78 21.03
CA PHE A 138 15.21 -7.00 21.88
C PHE A 138 16.09 -7.92 22.74
N ASP A 139 17.40 -7.93 22.48
CA ASP A 139 18.35 -8.78 23.20
C ASP A 139 18.93 -8.05 24.42
N ALA A 140 18.30 -8.23 25.58
CA ALA A 140 18.68 -7.60 26.84
C ALA A 140 20.05 -8.07 27.40
N TYR A 141 20.57 -9.21 26.94
CA TYR A 141 21.83 -9.77 27.44
C TYR A 141 23.07 -9.34 26.65
N ASN A 142 22.90 -8.67 25.50
CA ASN A 142 24.02 -8.25 24.67
C ASN A 142 24.55 -6.87 25.09
N GLU A 143 25.39 -6.84 26.14
CA GLU A 143 25.94 -5.59 26.69
C GLU A 143 26.64 -4.70 25.65
N ARG A 144 27.29 -5.28 24.64
CA ARG A 144 28.00 -4.50 23.60
C ARG A 144 27.04 -3.69 22.73
N GLN A 145 25.88 -4.25 22.41
CA GLN A 145 24.86 -3.56 21.62
C GLN A 145 24.13 -2.53 22.48
N LEU A 146 23.80 -2.88 23.71
CA LEU A 146 23.12 -1.98 24.65
C LEU A 146 23.94 -0.72 24.94
N ARG A 147 25.24 -0.85 25.23
CA ARG A 147 26.14 0.30 25.46
C ARG A 147 26.27 1.24 24.25
N ARG A 148 25.96 0.77 23.03
CA ARG A 148 25.97 1.63 21.82
C ARG A 148 24.70 2.45 21.65
N CYS A 149 23.60 2.02 22.24
CA CYS A 149 22.27 2.56 21.97
C CYS A 149 21.62 3.19 23.19
N LEU A 150 21.93 2.75 24.41
CA LEU A 150 21.34 3.24 25.67
C LEU A 150 22.39 3.82 26.60
N THR A 151 21.96 4.71 27.49
CA THR A 151 22.79 5.22 28.59
C THR A 151 23.01 4.14 29.66
N GLU A 152 24.14 4.22 30.38
CA GLU A 152 24.52 3.18 31.35
C GLU A 152 23.54 3.04 32.52
N ASP A 153 22.88 4.13 32.90
CA ASP A 153 21.90 4.13 34.00
C ASP A 153 20.68 3.28 33.64
N ILE A 154 20.16 3.44 32.42
CA ILE A 154 19.02 2.67 31.91
C ILE A 154 19.38 1.19 31.78
N ILE A 155 20.61 0.86 31.40
CA ILE A 155 21.06 -0.53 31.28
C ILE A 155 21.06 -1.22 32.65
N LYS A 156 21.53 -0.53 33.70
CA LYS A 156 21.54 -1.07 35.07
C LYS A 156 20.13 -1.28 35.59
N ASP A 157 19.24 -0.30 35.38
CA ASP A 157 17.84 -0.39 35.79
C ASP A 157 17.11 -1.54 35.08
N MET A 158 17.32 -1.69 33.76
CA MET A 158 16.71 -2.76 32.98
C MET A 158 17.20 -4.15 33.38
N LEU A 159 18.48 -4.30 33.70
CA LEU A 159 19.04 -5.59 34.16
C LEU A 159 18.62 -5.93 35.60
N GLY A 160 18.33 -4.91 36.42
CA GLY A 160 17.84 -5.08 37.78
C GLY A 160 16.34 -5.37 37.87
N ASP A 161 15.55 -4.86 36.93
CA ASP A 161 14.10 -5.00 36.93
C ASP A 161 13.60 -6.20 36.11
N HIS A 162 13.09 -7.21 36.81
CA HIS A 162 12.47 -8.38 36.19
C HIS A 162 11.19 -8.03 35.43
N HIS A 163 10.43 -7.02 35.87
CA HIS A 163 9.17 -6.63 35.23
C HIS A 163 9.41 -6.10 33.81
N THR A 164 10.43 -5.26 33.63
CA THR A 164 10.81 -4.75 32.30
C THR A 164 11.17 -5.86 31.33
N LEU A 165 11.93 -6.87 31.76
CA LEU A 165 12.28 -8.01 30.91
C LEU A 165 11.05 -8.82 30.50
N GLN A 166 10.12 -9.04 31.44
CA GLN A 166 8.88 -9.76 31.17
C GLN A 166 7.99 -9.01 30.15
N GLU A 167 7.90 -7.69 30.25
CA GLU A 167 7.12 -6.88 29.31
C GLU A 167 7.73 -6.84 27.89
N LEU A 168 9.06 -6.87 27.78
CA LEU A 168 9.76 -6.98 26.49
C LEU A 168 9.55 -8.36 25.85
N GLU A 169 9.51 -9.43 26.65
CA GLU A 169 9.20 -10.77 26.15
C GLU A 169 7.75 -10.87 25.65
N LYS A 170 6.80 -10.28 26.38
CA LYS A 170 5.40 -10.16 25.92
C LYS A 170 5.28 -9.35 24.63
N GLU A 171 6.04 -8.26 24.47
CA GLU A 171 6.08 -7.49 23.21
C GLU A 171 6.54 -8.38 22.05
N TRP A 172 7.60 -9.17 22.27
CA TRP A 172 8.13 -10.08 21.26
C TRP A 172 7.12 -11.15 20.85
N ASP A 173 6.42 -11.77 21.81
CA ASP A 173 5.40 -12.75 21.51
C ASP A 173 4.22 -12.13 20.75
N GLN A 174 3.76 -10.94 21.14
CA GLN A 174 2.72 -10.22 20.39
C GLN A 174 3.13 -9.95 18.94
N LEU A 175 4.40 -9.60 18.68
CA LEU A 175 4.89 -9.36 17.32
C LEU A 175 4.95 -10.64 16.48
N LYS A 176 5.15 -11.81 17.10
CA LYS A 176 5.06 -13.11 16.39
C LYS A 176 3.63 -13.40 16.00
N ASP A 177 2.68 -13.25 16.92
CA ASP A 177 1.26 -13.50 16.69
C ASP A 177 0.73 -12.56 15.60
N ASP A 178 1.07 -11.27 15.68
CA ASP A 178 0.72 -10.25 14.69
C ASP A 178 1.27 -10.63 13.29
N ARG A 179 2.48 -11.19 13.24
CA ARG A 179 3.12 -11.61 11.98
C ARG A 179 2.46 -12.86 11.39
N GLU A 180 2.04 -13.80 12.22
CA GLU A 180 1.30 -14.98 11.77
C GLU A 180 -0.07 -14.57 11.22
N ALA A 181 -0.80 -13.72 11.96
CA ALA A 181 -2.07 -13.15 11.51
C ALA A 181 -1.93 -12.42 10.17
N LEU A 182 -0.90 -11.57 10.00
CA LEU A 182 -0.66 -10.87 8.74
C LEU A 182 -0.41 -11.81 7.55
N ARG A 183 0.28 -12.94 7.77
CA ARG A 183 0.54 -13.92 6.70
C ARG A 183 -0.71 -14.70 6.33
N GLN A 184 -1.62 -14.90 7.27
CA GLN A 184 -2.93 -15.47 6.99
C GLN A 184 -3.82 -14.48 6.22
N ILE A 185 -3.80 -13.19 6.58
CA ILE A 185 -4.57 -12.13 5.92
C ILE A 185 -4.03 -11.83 4.51
N PHE A 186 -2.71 -11.78 4.33
CA PHE A 186 -2.04 -11.45 3.07
C PHE A 186 -1.22 -12.63 2.53
N PRO A 187 -1.86 -13.68 1.97
CA PRO A 187 -1.17 -14.87 1.48
C PRO A 187 -0.21 -14.58 0.31
N SER A 188 -0.49 -13.55 -0.48
CA SER A 188 0.35 -13.13 -1.62
C SER A 188 1.69 -12.51 -1.19
N GLY A 189 1.85 -12.14 0.09
CA GLY A 189 3.08 -11.55 0.61
C GLY A 189 3.34 -10.11 0.17
N ASP A 190 2.34 -9.39 -0.35
CA ASP A 190 2.50 -7.96 -0.63
C ASP A 190 2.53 -7.17 0.68
N SER A 191 3.62 -6.44 0.88
CA SER A 191 3.83 -5.63 2.08
C SER A 191 3.25 -4.24 1.94
N LYS A 192 2.83 -3.82 0.74
CA LYS A 192 2.25 -2.50 0.51
C LYS A 192 0.80 -2.52 0.98
N ILE A 193 0.48 -1.63 1.91
CA ILE A 193 -0.86 -1.47 2.46
C ILE A 193 -1.25 0.00 2.42
N VAL A 194 -2.54 0.27 2.51
CA VAL A 194 -3.08 1.63 2.58
C VAL A 194 -3.60 1.83 3.99
N LEU A 195 -2.99 2.75 4.74
CA LEU A 195 -3.37 3.06 6.12
C LEU A 195 -3.21 4.56 6.40
N PRO A 196 -3.97 5.13 7.33
CA PRO A 196 -3.83 6.53 7.73
C PRO A 196 -2.49 6.78 8.43
N CYS A 197 -2.13 8.06 8.57
CA CYS A 197 -1.00 8.51 9.36
C CYS A 197 0.33 7.82 9.01
N ASN A 198 1.08 8.39 8.06
CA ASN A 198 2.38 7.87 7.66
C ASN A 198 3.41 7.93 8.79
N LEU A 199 3.60 6.81 9.48
CA LEU A 199 4.44 6.72 10.68
C LEU A 199 5.91 7.03 10.37
N GLN A 200 6.41 6.62 9.20
CA GLN A 200 7.79 6.91 8.79
C GLN A 200 8.02 8.41 8.65
N ARG A 201 7.06 9.13 8.05
CA ARG A 201 7.13 10.59 7.91
C ARG A 201 7.03 11.29 9.26
N MET A 202 6.15 10.83 10.15
CA MET A 202 6.01 11.37 11.51
C MET A 202 7.29 11.20 12.33
N ILE A 203 7.88 10.00 12.32
CA ILE A 203 9.16 9.71 12.99
C ILE A 203 10.28 10.57 12.41
N TRP A 204 10.33 10.75 11.09
CA TRP A 204 11.31 11.61 10.46
C TRP A 204 11.16 13.08 10.86
N ASN A 205 9.93 13.58 10.94
CA ASN A 205 9.64 14.94 11.41
C ASN A 205 10.06 15.13 12.87
N ALA A 206 9.73 14.18 13.76
CA ALA A 206 10.13 14.24 15.16
C ALA A 206 11.66 14.34 15.29
N ARG A 207 12.40 13.53 14.54
CA ARG A 207 13.87 13.57 14.52
C ARG A 207 14.43 14.91 14.07
N LYS A 208 13.76 15.59 13.14
CA LYS A 208 14.19 16.92 12.66
C LYS A 208 13.88 18.02 13.68
N ILE A 209 12.72 17.97 14.32
CA ILE A 209 12.28 18.94 15.34
C ILE A 209 13.22 18.88 16.54
N PHE A 210 13.46 17.67 17.07
CA PHE A 210 14.29 17.45 18.26
C PHE A 210 15.80 17.32 17.97
N ARG A 211 16.22 17.48 16.70
CA ARG A 211 17.62 17.44 16.24
C ARG A 211 18.38 16.21 16.78
N ILE A 212 17.82 15.04 16.54
CA ILE A 212 18.31 13.78 17.11
C ILE A 212 19.59 13.30 16.41
N ASP A 213 20.65 13.09 17.19
CA ASP A 213 21.93 12.54 16.75
C ASP A 213 21.93 10.99 16.77
N ARG A 214 22.11 10.35 15.61
CA ARG A 214 22.15 8.87 15.51
C ARG A 214 23.34 8.21 16.21
N TYR A 215 24.40 8.97 16.47
CA TYR A 215 25.64 8.44 17.04
C TYR A 215 25.65 8.46 18.57
N LYS A 216 24.71 9.17 19.19
CA LYS A 216 24.59 9.25 20.65
C LYS A 216 23.66 8.14 21.17
N PRO A 217 23.90 7.64 22.40
CA PRO A 217 22.95 6.78 23.08
C PRO A 217 21.68 7.56 23.43
N THR A 218 20.54 6.88 23.41
CA THR A 218 19.23 7.42 23.77
C THR A 218 18.97 7.26 25.27
N ASP A 219 18.19 8.19 25.80
CA ASP A 219 17.73 8.29 27.19
C ASP A 219 16.35 7.63 27.44
N ILE A 220 15.77 6.98 26.43
CA ILE A 220 14.45 6.37 26.54
C ILE A 220 14.52 4.99 27.20
N HIS A 221 13.71 4.79 28.25
CA HIS A 221 13.56 3.49 28.89
C HIS A 221 12.66 2.57 28.04
N PRO A 222 13.04 1.31 27.76
CA PRO A 222 12.25 0.39 26.93
C PRO A 222 10.81 0.18 27.43
N LEU A 223 10.61 0.13 28.75
CA LEU A 223 9.28 0.01 29.35
C LEU A 223 8.34 1.16 28.93
N LYS A 224 8.84 2.40 28.86
CA LYS A 224 8.06 3.57 28.43
C LYS A 224 7.56 3.43 26.99
N ILE A 225 8.35 2.78 26.13
CA ILE A 225 7.97 2.51 24.74
C ILE A 225 6.82 1.50 24.69
N VAL A 226 6.98 0.37 25.40
CA VAL A 226 5.97 -0.69 25.43
C VAL A 226 4.65 -0.18 26.02
N GLU A 227 4.69 0.53 27.13
CA GLU A 227 3.51 1.11 27.78
C GLU A 227 2.87 2.21 26.91
N GLY A 228 3.68 3.10 26.32
CA GLY A 228 3.20 4.16 25.44
C GLY A 228 2.49 3.62 24.19
N VAL A 229 3.05 2.57 23.56
CA VAL A 229 2.41 1.90 22.42
C VAL A 229 1.12 1.20 22.84
N LYS A 230 1.09 0.54 24.01
CA LYS A 230 -0.13 -0.08 24.54
C LYS A 230 -1.22 0.96 24.82
N GLU A 231 -0.86 2.10 25.41
CA GLU A 231 -1.78 3.19 25.69
C GLU A 231 -2.30 3.84 24.39
N LEU A 232 -1.42 4.06 23.41
CA LEU A 232 -1.81 4.55 22.09
C LEU A 232 -2.80 3.60 21.41
N CYS A 233 -2.53 2.29 21.45
CA CYS A 233 -3.44 1.29 20.88
C CYS A 233 -4.82 1.26 21.57
N LYS A 234 -4.91 1.60 22.86
CA LYS A 234 -6.18 1.73 23.59
C LYS A 234 -6.94 3.00 23.21
N LYS A 235 -6.24 4.09 22.90
CA LYS A 235 -6.84 5.37 22.45
C LYS A 235 -7.43 5.29 21.04
N LEU A 236 -7.06 4.28 20.24
CA LEU A 236 -7.64 4.03 18.92
C LEU A 236 -9.01 3.37 19.06
N VAL A 237 -10.05 4.21 19.10
CA VAL A 237 -11.46 3.80 19.16
C VAL A 237 -12.17 4.23 17.88
N VAL A 238 -12.53 3.26 17.06
CA VAL A 238 -13.39 3.42 15.87
C VAL A 238 -14.83 3.05 16.22
N VAL A 239 -15.02 1.96 16.96
CA VAL A 239 -16.34 1.51 17.42
C VAL A 239 -16.49 1.85 18.90
N PRO A 240 -17.29 2.87 19.26
CA PRO A 240 -17.54 3.19 20.66
C PRO A 240 -18.44 2.12 21.30
N GLY A 241 -18.15 1.76 22.54
CA GLY A 241 -18.97 0.87 23.36
C GLY A 241 -18.16 -0.01 24.30
N GLU A 242 -18.74 -0.35 25.45
CA GLU A 242 -18.11 -1.19 26.48
C GLU A 242 -18.54 -2.66 26.38
N ASP A 243 -19.55 -2.95 25.55
CA ASP A 243 -20.04 -4.31 25.33
C ASP A 243 -18.99 -5.19 24.64
N ARG A 244 -19.01 -6.49 24.95
CA ARG A 244 -18.08 -7.48 24.37
C ARG A 244 -18.04 -7.43 22.84
N LEU A 245 -19.20 -7.22 22.21
CA LEU A 245 -19.30 -7.12 20.74
C LEU A 245 -18.63 -5.86 20.20
N SER A 246 -18.79 -4.73 20.87
CA SER A 246 -18.20 -3.45 20.47
C SER A 246 -16.68 -3.47 20.61
N ILE A 247 -16.16 -4.07 21.68
CA ILE A 247 -14.72 -4.27 21.88
C ILE A 247 -14.13 -5.13 20.76
N GLN A 248 -14.77 -6.27 20.46
CA GLN A 248 -14.30 -7.17 19.40
C GLN A 248 -14.39 -6.50 18.01
N ALA A 249 -15.45 -5.75 17.74
CA ALA A 249 -15.60 -5.00 16.50
C ALA A 249 -14.51 -3.91 16.37
N ASN A 250 -14.18 -3.22 17.46
CA ASN A 250 -13.11 -2.23 17.47
C ASN A 250 -11.73 -2.88 17.24
N GLU A 251 -11.48 -4.04 17.85
CA GLU A 251 -10.24 -4.80 17.62
C GLU A 251 -10.09 -5.19 16.15
N ASN A 252 -11.15 -5.69 15.51
CA ASN A 252 -11.13 -6.06 14.10
C ASN A 252 -10.89 -4.85 13.19
N ALA A 253 -11.61 -3.74 13.41
CA ALA A 253 -11.49 -2.52 12.61
C ALA A 253 -10.10 -1.87 12.73
N THR A 254 -9.46 -1.98 13.90
CA THR A 254 -8.14 -1.37 14.17
C THR A 254 -6.97 -2.34 14.05
N LEU A 255 -7.21 -3.61 13.70
CA LEU A 255 -6.21 -4.68 13.71
C LEU A 255 -4.97 -4.33 12.90
N LEU A 256 -5.15 -3.98 11.62
CA LEU A 256 -4.03 -3.66 10.73
C LEU A 256 -3.25 -2.42 11.18
N MET A 257 -3.95 -1.40 11.69
CA MET A 257 -3.32 -0.19 12.20
C MET A 257 -2.51 -0.47 13.47
N LYS A 258 -3.05 -1.26 14.40
CA LYS A 258 -2.35 -1.69 15.62
C LYS A 258 -1.09 -2.50 15.28
N ILE A 259 -1.18 -3.43 14.33
CA ILE A 259 -0.03 -4.21 13.88
C ILE A 259 1.03 -3.30 13.24
N LEU A 260 0.62 -2.33 12.41
CA LEU A 260 1.54 -1.36 11.81
C LEU A 260 2.25 -0.55 12.90
N ILE A 261 1.51 -0.01 13.88
CA ILE A 261 2.07 0.77 15.00
C ILE A 261 3.07 -0.07 15.80
N ARG A 262 2.67 -1.27 16.24
CA ARG A 262 3.55 -2.16 17.03
C ARG A 262 4.81 -2.54 16.26
N SER A 263 4.68 -2.83 14.97
CA SER A 263 5.81 -3.21 14.14
C SER A 263 6.75 -2.06 13.75
N THR A 264 6.26 -0.82 13.72
CA THR A 264 7.11 0.34 13.49
C THR A 264 7.72 0.85 14.79
N LEU A 265 6.93 0.99 15.85
CA LEU A 265 7.34 1.55 17.14
C LEU A 265 7.77 0.50 18.17
N CYS A 266 8.20 -0.69 17.74
CA CYS A 266 8.75 -1.68 18.68
C CYS A 266 10.01 -1.16 19.36
N SER A 267 10.23 -1.57 20.61
CA SER A 267 11.33 -1.15 21.48
C SER A 267 12.69 -1.15 20.77
N LYS A 268 13.03 -2.25 20.09
CA LYS A 268 14.28 -2.40 19.34
C LYS A 268 14.46 -1.37 18.22
N ARG A 269 13.44 -1.13 17.40
CA ARG A 269 13.56 -0.18 16.27
C ARG A 269 13.59 1.27 16.75
N VAL A 270 12.81 1.60 17.77
CA VAL A 270 12.83 2.93 18.38
C VAL A 270 14.22 3.27 18.93
N ILE A 271 14.85 2.33 19.62
CA ILE A 271 16.17 2.51 20.25
C ILE A 271 17.33 2.41 19.24
N ASP A 272 17.32 1.40 18.36
CA ASP A 272 18.46 1.11 17.48
C ASP A 272 18.38 1.89 16.14
N GLU A 273 17.23 1.87 15.47
CA GLU A 273 17.05 2.43 14.12
C GLU A 273 16.72 3.93 14.14
N PHE A 274 15.75 4.32 14.95
CA PHE A 274 15.27 5.70 15.00
C PHE A 274 16.04 6.58 15.99
N ARG A 275 16.53 5.97 17.08
CA ARG A 275 17.25 6.61 18.17
C ARG A 275 16.45 7.74 18.82
N LEU A 276 15.16 7.51 19.08
CA LEU A 276 14.30 8.53 19.68
C LEU A 276 14.68 8.78 21.15
N SER A 277 14.68 10.05 21.56
CA SER A 277 14.78 10.44 22.96
C SER A 277 13.43 10.33 23.68
N ALA A 278 13.45 10.32 25.01
CA ALA A 278 12.24 10.24 25.83
C ALA A 278 11.26 11.41 25.64
N GLU A 279 11.74 12.57 25.18
CA GLU A 279 10.92 13.75 24.84
C GLU A 279 10.36 13.69 23.41
N SER A 280 11.09 13.03 22.50
CA SER A 280 10.70 12.94 21.09
C SER A 280 9.72 11.81 20.77
N PHE A 281 9.63 10.84 21.67
CA PHE A 281 8.71 9.70 21.63
C PHE A 281 7.38 10.06 22.29
#